data_AF-A0A5J4P8E9-F1
#
_entry.id   AF-A0A5J4P8E9-F1
#
_cell.length_a   1.000
_cell.length_b   1.000
_cell.length_c   1.000
_cell.angle_alpha   90.00
_cell.angle_beta   90.00
_cell.angle_gamma   90.00
#
_symmetry.space_group_name_H-M   'P 1'
#
loop_
_entity.id
_entity.type
_entity.pdbx_description
1 polymer ?
#
loop_
_entity_poly.entity_id
_entity_poly.type
_entity_poly.pdbx_seq_one_letter_code
_entity_poly.pdbx_strand_id
1 'polypeptide(L)' 'MLSRFRGYFPHVQSILMNKETFDRYSENDEGTPSKITGTLNLTDDEQQLYEHLKTHNWRLEQEKISVAQVNQMIKDILK' A
#
# COMPACT_ATOMS: atom_id res chain seq x y z
N MET A 1 -3.03 3.17 -8.62
CA MET A 1 -2.11 4.30 -8.94
C MET A 1 -0.66 3.84 -9.03
N LEU A 2 -0.10 3.19 -8.00
CA LEU A 2 1.28 2.66 -7.96
C LEU A 2 1.66 1.84 -9.21
N SER A 3 0.90 0.80 -9.55
CA SER A 3 1.17 -0.06 -10.72
C SER A 3 1.35 0.73 -12.02
N ARG A 4 0.56 1.78 -12.23
CA ARG A 4 0.67 2.63 -13.43
C ARG A 4 1.95 3.45 -13.39
N PHE A 5 2.28 4.02 -12.24
CA PHE A 5 3.47 4.82 -12.04
C PHE A 5 4.75 3.99 -12.18
N ARG A 6 4.76 2.76 -11.62
CA ARG A 6 5.87 1.82 -11.77
C ARG A 6 6.06 1.34 -13.22
N GLY A 7 5.01 1.38 -14.03
CA GLY A 7 5.12 1.17 -15.48
C GLY A 7 6.01 2.20 -16.18
N TYR A 8 6.12 3.43 -15.65
CA TYR A 8 7.03 4.46 -16.14
C TYR A 8 8.37 4.47 -15.40
N PHE A 9 8.36 4.16 -14.10
CA PHE A 9 9.53 4.21 -13.22
C PHE A 9 9.68 2.88 -12.46
N PRO A 10 10.37 1.86 -13.02
CA PRO A 10 10.40 0.51 -12.47
C PRO A 10 10.94 0.41 -11.04
N HIS A 11 11.80 1.34 -10.63
CA HIS A 11 12.46 1.33 -9.32
C HIS A 11 11.65 2.00 -8.20
N VAL A 12 10.42 2.44 -8.46
CA VAL A 12 9.57 3.05 -7.42
C VAL A 12 9.16 2.02 -6.37
N GLN A 13 9.29 2.43 -5.11
CA GLN A 13 8.90 1.63 -3.95
C GLN A 13 7.68 2.22 -3.24
N SER A 14 6.81 1.34 -2.73
CA SER A 14 5.72 1.68 -1.83
C SER A 14 6.20 1.60 -0.39
N ILE A 15 6.12 2.70 0.36
CA ILE A 15 6.75 2.81 1.69
C ILE A 15 5.75 2.89 2.85
N LEU A 16 4.49 3.24 2.57
CA LEU A 16 3.41 3.38 3.58
C LEU A 16 2.26 2.39 3.37
N MET A 17 2.46 1.37 2.54
CA MET A 17 1.43 0.40 2.18
C MET A 17 2.01 -1.00 2.01
N ASN A 18 2.68 -1.47 3.06
CA ASN A 18 3.08 -2.87 3.21
C ASN A 18 2.19 -3.54 4.27
N LYS A 19 2.31 -4.87 4.43
CA LYS A 19 1.46 -5.65 5.34
C LYS A 19 1.59 -5.18 6.78
N GLU A 20 2.80 -4.93 7.26
CA GLU A 20 3.04 -4.45 8.64
C GLU A 20 2.37 -3.10 8.89
N THR A 21 2.47 -2.17 7.95
CA THR A 21 1.85 -0.84 8.04
C THR A 21 0.33 -0.97 8.03
N PHE A 22 -0.21 -1.81 7.15
CA PHE A 22 -1.65 -2.06 7.10
C PHE A 22 -2.16 -2.64 8.42
N ASP A 23 -1.55 -3.70 8.93
CA ASP A 23 -1.99 -4.37 10.16
C ASP A 23 -1.91 -3.45 11.39
N ARG A 24 -0.99 -2.48 11.39
CA ARG A 24 -0.80 -1.53 12.50
C ARG A 24 -1.81 -0.39 12.51
N TYR A 25 -2.19 0.14 11.34
CA TYR A 25 -2.96 1.39 11.24
C TYR A 25 -4.34 1.24 10.63
N SER A 26 -4.67 0.07 10.07
CA SER A 26 -6.00 -0.19 9.53
C SER A 26 -7.00 -0.34 10.68
N GLU A 27 -8.16 0.28 10.53
CA GLU A 27 -9.30 0.10 11.44
C GLU A 27 -10.41 -0.72 10.75
N ASN A 28 -10.04 -1.51 9.73
CA ASN A 28 -10.95 -2.27 8.87
C ASN A 28 -11.99 -1.41 8.14
N ASP A 29 -11.63 -0.18 7.80
CA ASP A 29 -12.50 0.69 7.01
C ASP A 29 -12.76 0.07 5.64
N GLU A 30 -14.00 0.20 5.19
CA GLU A 30 -14.37 -0.26 3.87
C GLU A 30 -13.89 0.71 2.78
N GLY A 31 -13.35 0.14 1.72
CA GLY A 31 -12.95 0.84 0.52
C GLY A 31 -14.08 0.92 -0.52
N THR A 32 -13.73 1.45 -1.69
CA THR A 32 -14.55 1.30 -2.88
C THR A 32 -14.10 0.04 -3.63
N PRO A 33 -15.02 -0.88 -3.99
CA PRO A 33 -14.67 -2.09 -4.71
C PRO A 33 -13.90 -1.79 -6.01
N SER A 34 -12.72 -2.41 -6.14
CA SER A 34 -11.89 -2.25 -7.33
C SER A 34 -12.46 -3.04 -8.50
N LYS A 35 -12.68 -2.37 -9.63
CA LYS A 35 -13.07 -3.00 -10.92
C LYS A 35 -11.86 -3.47 -11.74
N ILE A 36 -10.65 -3.40 -11.20
CA ILE A 36 -9.43 -3.75 -11.94
C ILE A 36 -9.31 -5.27 -12.02
N THR A 37 -9.20 -5.77 -13.25
CA THR A 37 -9.10 -7.20 -13.61
C THR A 37 -7.82 -7.56 -14.37
N GLY A 38 -6.92 -6.60 -14.59
CA GLY A 38 -5.67 -6.81 -15.34
C GLY A 38 -4.43 -7.01 -14.45
N THR A 39 -3.34 -7.47 -15.06
CA THR A 39 -2.02 -7.61 -14.43
C THR A 39 -1.52 -6.27 -13.90
N LEU A 40 -1.01 -6.25 -12.68
CA LEU A 40 -0.43 -5.08 -12.04
C LEU A 40 1.10 -5.22 -11.97
N ASN A 41 1.79 -4.09 -12.08
CA ASN A 41 3.23 -3.97 -11.85
C ASN A 41 3.51 -3.89 -10.34
N LEU A 42 3.15 -4.95 -9.61
CA LEU A 42 3.36 -5.08 -8.17
C LEU A 42 4.43 -6.14 -7.90
N THR A 43 5.12 -6.01 -6.76
CA THR A 43 5.92 -7.12 -6.23
C THR A 43 5.00 -8.22 -5.69
N ASP A 44 5.54 -9.41 -5.42
CA ASP A 44 4.75 -10.51 -4.88
C ASP A 44 4.08 -10.16 -3.54
N ASP A 45 4.78 -9.46 -2.66
CA ASP A 45 4.24 -9.01 -1.36
C ASP A 45 3.12 -7.97 -1.54
N GLU A 46 3.31 -7.01 -2.46
CA GLU A 46 2.30 -6.01 -2.76
C GLU A 46 1.06 -6.63 -3.42
N GLN A 47 1.25 -7.62 -4.29
CA GLN A 47 0.16 -8.35 -4.96
C GLN A 47 -0.63 -9.18 -3.93
N GLN A 48 0.05 -9.87 -3.01
CA GLN A 48 -0.60 -10.60 -1.92
C GLN A 48 -1.43 -9.67 -1.03
N LEU A 49 -0.86 -8.54 -0.61
CA LEU A 49 -1.59 -7.54 0.16
C LEU A 49 -2.78 -6.99 -0.63
N TYR A 50 -2.57 -6.63 -1.90
CA TYR A 50 -3.64 -6.10 -2.75
C TYR A 50 -4.84 -7.05 -2.87
N GLU A 51 -4.62 -8.34 -3.15
CA GLU A 51 -5.73 -9.30 -3.26
C GLU A 51 -6.42 -9.52 -1.91
N HIS A 52 -5.67 -9.52 -0.81
CA HIS A 52 -6.24 -9.61 0.53
C HIS A 52 -7.17 -8.42 0.81
N LEU A 53 -6.73 -7.20 0.55
CA LEU A 53 -7.53 -5.98 0.74
C LEU A 53 -8.74 -5.93 -0.20
N LYS A 54 -8.55 -6.29 -1.47
CA LYS A 54 -9.61 -6.32 -2.48
C LYS A 54 -10.72 -7.30 -2.10
N THR A 55 -10.36 -8.47 -1.59
CA THR A 55 -11.32 -9.52 -1.19
C THR A 55 -12.18 -9.07 -0.01
N HIS A 56 -11.60 -8.38 0.96
CA HIS A 56 -12.30 -7.90 2.16
C HIS A 56 -12.87 -6.48 2.00
N ASN A 57 -12.65 -5.86 0.84
CA ASN A 57 -12.93 -4.45 0.58
C ASN A 57 -12.32 -3.52 1.66
N TRP A 58 -11.11 -3.80 2.14
CA TRP A 58 -10.46 -3.00 3.17
C TRP A 58 -9.58 -1.89 2.59
N ARG A 59 -9.48 -0.80 3.34
CA ARG A 59 -8.68 0.37 3.00
C ARG A 59 -7.88 0.85 4.21
N LEU A 60 -6.67 1.34 3.93
CA LEU A 60 -5.92 2.17 4.87
C LEU A 60 -5.91 3.61 4.35
N GLU A 61 -6.43 4.54 5.15
CA GLU A 61 -6.31 5.97 4.89
C GLU A 61 -5.01 6.50 5.47
N GLN A 62 -4.22 7.19 4.64
CA GLN A 62 -2.87 7.64 5.03
C GLN A 62 -2.91 8.64 6.20
N GLU A 63 -4.02 9.34 6.39
CA GLU A 63 -4.25 10.26 7.52
C GLU A 63 -4.24 9.55 8.88
N LYS A 64 -4.43 8.21 8.92
CA LYS A 64 -4.34 7.41 10.15
C LYS A 64 -2.90 7.17 10.62
N ILE A 65 -1.92 7.40 9.75
CA ILE A 65 -0.50 7.27 10.09
C ILE A 65 0.00 8.64 10.55
N SER A 66 0.48 8.74 11.80
CA SER A 66 0.99 10.01 12.30
C SER A 66 2.24 10.46 11.54
N VAL A 67 2.41 11.77 11.39
CA VAL A 67 3.59 12.37 10.73
C VAL A 67 4.89 11.91 11.40
N ALA A 68 4.90 11.70 12.72
CA ALA A 68 6.06 11.18 13.44
C ALA A 68 6.45 9.77 12.97
N GLN A 69 5.47 8.88 12.75
CA GLN A 69 5.69 7.52 12.25
C GLN A 69 6.15 7.53 10.80
N VAL A 70 5.53 8.36 9.94
CA VAL A 70 5.96 8.54 8.54
C VAL A 70 7.42 9.00 8.49
N ASN A 71 7.80 9.99 9.30
CA ASN A 71 9.17 10.47 9.37
C ASN A 71 10.15 9.38 9.82
N GLN A 72 9.73 8.49 10.73
CA GLN A 72 10.56 7.38 11.17
C GLN A 72 10.76 6.36 10.05
N MET A 73 9.69 5.96 9.36
CA MET A 73 9.77 5.04 8.22
C MET A 73 10.68 5.57 7.11
N ILE A 74 10.56 6.85 6.77
CA ILE A 74 11.42 7.50 5.75
C ILE A 74 12.89 7.47 6.19
N LYS A 75 13.19 7.75 7.47
CA LYS A 75 14.57 7.69 7.99
C LYS A 75 15.15 6.30 7.90
N ASP A 76 14.35 5.26 8.10
CA ASP A 76 14.83 3.88 8.06
C ASP A 76 15.15 3.41 6.63
N ILE A 77 14.54 4.03 5.61
CA ILE A 77 14.83 3.77 4.19
C ILE A 77 16.09 4.51 3.72
N LEU A 78 16.39 5.68 4.28
CA LEU A 78 17.51 6.53 3.89
C LEU A 78 18.85 6.17 4.56
N LYS A 79 18.87 5.13 5.40
CA LYS A 79 20.08 4.58 6.02
C LYS A 79 20.76 3.59 5.08
#